data_AF-A0A961V400-F1
#
_entry.id   AF-A0A961V400-F1
#
_cell.length_a   1.000
_cell.length_b   1.000
_cell.length_c   1.000
_cell.angle_alpha   90.00
_cell.angle_beta   90.00
_cell.angle_gamma   90.00
#
_symmetry.space_group_name_H-M   'P 1'
#
loop_
_entity.id
_entity.type
_entity.pdbx_description
1 polymer ?
#
loop_
_entity_poly.entity_id
_entity_poly.type
_entity_poly.pdbx_seq_one_letter_code
_entity_poly.pdbx_strand_id
1 'polypeptide(L)'
;MPNWIRAYVRWVEGINHAIGRFAMYLLYAMMGVLMWSTISKVTPWPSIWTLEMAQFIMVAYYMLGGPYSLQLDSNVRMDLLYHRWS
;
A
#
# COMPACT_ATOMS: atom_id res chain seq x y z
N MET A 1 -7.71 -12.50 27.77
CA MET A 1 -6.44 -12.53 27.01
C MET A 1 -5.28 -12.10 27.90
N PRO A 2 -4.20 -12.91 28.01
CA PRO A 2 -2.97 -12.58 28.74
C PRO A 2 -2.39 -11.21 28.35
N ASN A 3 -1.76 -10.51 29.30
CA ASN A 3 -1.28 -9.13 29.10
C ASN A 3 -0.14 -9.02 28.07
N TRP A 4 0.69 -10.07 27.93
CA TRP A 4 1.78 -10.10 26.95
C TRP A 4 1.29 -10.15 25.51
N ILE A 5 0.19 -10.89 25.25
CA ILE A 5 -0.45 -10.96 23.93
C ILE A 5 -0.98 -9.58 23.53
N ARG A 6 -1.60 -8.85 24.47
CA ARG A 6 -2.10 -7.49 24.21
C ARG A 6 -0.97 -6.51 23.86
N ALA A 7 0.16 -6.60 24.55
CA ALA A 7 1.31 -5.74 24.26
C ALA A 7 1.89 -6.01 22.85
N TYR A 8 1.99 -7.28 22.47
CA TYR A 8 2.44 -7.67 21.12
C TYR A 8 1.52 -7.13 20.03
N VAL A 9 0.20 -7.35 20.15
CA VAL A 9 -0.79 -6.88 19.17
C VAL A 9 -0.71 -5.36 19.01
N ARG A 10 -0.63 -4.62 20.12
CA ARG A 10 -0.57 -3.15 20.11
C ARG A 10 0.71 -2.61 19.46
N TRP A 11 1.82 -3.35 19.56
CA TRP A 11 3.07 -3.02 18.88
C TRP A 11 2.95 -3.23 17.37
N VAL A 12 2.37 -4.36 16.96
CA VAL A 12 2.13 -4.71 15.55
C VAL A 12 1.13 -3.75 14.89
N GLU A 13 0.07 -3.37 15.60
CA GLU A 13 -0.87 -2.31 15.14
C GLU A 13 -0.14 -0.98 14.96
N GLY A 14 0.70 -0.57 15.92
CA GLY A 14 1.48 0.66 15.81
C GLY A 14 2.40 0.70 14.59
N ILE A 15 3.12 -0.40 14.31
CA ILE A 15 3.96 -0.52 13.12
C ILE A 15 3.14 -0.39 11.85
N ASN A 16 2.06 -1.16 11.73
CA ASN A 16 1.22 -1.16 10.53
C ASN A 16 0.58 0.22 10.27
N HIS A 17 0.20 0.93 11.33
CA HIS A 17 -0.32 2.30 11.22
C HIS A 17 0.73 3.28 10.68
N ALA A 18 1.99 3.15 11.13
CA ALA A 18 3.09 3.96 10.63
C ALA A 18 3.42 3.62 9.16
N ILE A 19 3.50 2.33 8.82
CA ILE A 19 3.75 1.85 7.45
C ILE A 19 2.64 2.30 6.51
N GLY A 20 1.38 2.22 6.93
CA GLY A 20 0.23 2.66 6.14
C GLY A 20 0.25 4.14 5.79
N ARG A 21 0.58 5.01 6.76
CA ARG A 21 0.78 6.44 6.46
C ARG A 21 1.94 6.67 5.51
N PHE A 22 3.04 5.94 5.68
CA PHE A 22 4.17 6.03 4.76
C PHE A 22 3.77 5.60 3.34
N ALA A 23 3.01 4.51 3.22
CA ALA A 23 2.52 3.99 1.95
C ALA A 23 1.68 5.00 1.17
N MET A 24 0.88 5.84 1.84
CA MET A 24 0.15 6.91 1.14
C MET A 24 1.06 7.86 0.37
N TYR A 25 2.28 8.12 0.85
CA TYR A 25 3.22 9.00 0.16
C TYR A 25 3.88 8.37 -1.07
N LEU A 26 3.88 7.03 -1.19
CA LEU A 26 4.41 6.35 -2.37
C LEU A 26 3.62 6.67 -3.65
N LEU A 27 2.35 7.09 -3.52
CA LEU A 27 1.56 7.54 -4.66
C LEU A 27 2.16 8.81 -5.29
N TYR A 28 2.60 9.76 -4.46
CA TYR A 28 3.31 10.95 -4.95
C TYR A 28 4.67 10.60 -5.56
N ALA A 29 5.38 9.61 -5.00
CA ALA A 29 6.61 9.10 -5.59
C ALA A 29 6.36 8.51 -6.99
N MET A 30 5.29 7.72 -7.15
CA MET A 30 4.86 7.17 -8.44
C MET A 30 4.50 8.28 -9.44
N MET A 31 3.75 9.30 -8.99
CA MET A 31 3.46 10.47 -9.82
C MET A 31 4.73 11.18 -10.30
N GLY A 32 5.75 11.32 -9.44
CA GLY A 32 7.05 11.88 -9.81
C GLY A 32 7.77 11.06 -10.88
N VAL A 33 7.78 9.73 -10.76
CA VAL A 33 8.37 8.83 -11.77
C VAL A 33 7.63 8.94 -13.11
N LEU A 34 6.30 9.01 -13.09
CA LEU A 34 5.49 9.19 -14.31
C LEU A 34 5.71 10.56 -14.95
N MET A 35 5.83 11.61 -14.14
CA MET A 35 6.16 12.95 -14.62
C MET A 35 7.55 12.99 -15.29
N TRP A 36 8.54 12.33 -14.68
CA TRP A 36 9.87 12.15 -15.28
C TRP A 36 9.82 11.36 -16.59
N SER A 37 8.99 10.30 -16.64
CA SER A 37 8.77 9.53 -17.87
C SER A 37 8.27 10.43 -19.01
N THR A 38 7.30 11.30 -18.74
CA THR A 38 6.77 12.25 -19.74
C THR A 38 7.85 13.22 -20.21
N ILE A 39 8.62 13.82 -19.30
CA ILE A 39 9.71 14.76 -19.66
C ILE A 39 10.78 14.05 -20.50
N SER A 40 11.14 12.83 -20.10
CA SER A 40 12.17 12.05 -20.80
C SER A 40 11.74 11.59 -22.19
N LYS A 41 10.44 11.41 -22.44
CA LYS A 41 9.89 11.06 -23.76
C LYS A 41 9.83 12.26 -24.73
N VAL A 42 9.69 13.47 -24.20
CA VAL A 42 9.76 14.71 -25.00
C VAL A 42 11.20 15.04 -25.37
N THR A 43 12.15 14.58 -24.56
CA THR A 43 13.59 14.72 -24.80
C THR A 43 14.08 13.52 -25.65
N PRO A 44 15.10 13.65 -26.51
CA PRO A 44 15.59 12.53 -27.35
C PRO A 44 16.25 11.36 -26.57
N TRP A 45 16.10 11.31 -25.25
CA TRP A 45 16.73 10.35 -24.35
C TRP A 45 15.65 9.53 -23.62
N PRO A 46 15.06 8.52 -24.28
CA PRO A 46 14.02 7.70 -23.70
C PRO A 46 14.54 6.97 -22.45
N SER A 47 13.87 7.16 -21.32
CA SER A 47 14.29 6.64 -20.03
C SER A 47 13.65 5.27 -19.74
N ILE A 48 14.38 4.18 -20.03
CA ILE A 48 13.90 2.79 -19.92
C ILE A 48 13.53 2.41 -18.47
N TRP A 49 14.28 2.94 -17.50
CA TRP A 49 14.08 2.65 -16.07
C TRP A 49 12.75 3.16 -15.51
N THR A 50 12.08 4.11 -16.18
CA THR A 50 10.84 4.70 -15.63
C THR A 50 9.71 3.69 -15.53
N LEU A 51 9.67 2.70 -16.43
CA LEU A 51 8.67 1.62 -16.39
C LEU A 51 8.94 0.66 -15.22
N GLU A 52 10.19 0.23 -15.05
CA GLU A 52 10.61 -0.67 -13.98
C GLU A 52 10.38 -0.04 -12.60
N MET A 53 10.79 1.22 -12.44
CA MET A 53 10.56 1.97 -11.19
C MET A 53 9.08 2.16 -10.88
N ALA A 54 8.24 2.44 -11.88
CA ALA A 54 6.80 2.55 -11.68
C ALA A 54 6.20 1.21 -11.22
N GLN A 55 6.62 0.09 -11.79
CA GLN A 55 6.16 -1.25 -11.39
C GLN A 55 6.59 -1.59 -9.95
N PHE A 56 7.85 -1.32 -9.58
CA PHE A 56 8.33 -1.58 -8.22
C PHE A 56 7.60 -0.73 -7.17
N ILE A 57 7.37 0.57 -7.46
CA ILE A 57 6.64 1.45 -6.55
C ILE A 57 5.18 0.99 -6.40
N MET A 58 4.54 0.58 -7.50
CA MET A 58 3.19 0.07 -7.48
C MET A 58 3.06 -1.20 -6.63
N VAL A 59 3.98 -2.16 -6.79
CA VAL A 59 4.01 -3.39 -5.96
C VAL A 59 4.24 -3.05 -4.49
N ALA A 60 5.19 -2.16 -4.19
CA ALA A 60 5.43 -1.69 -2.83
C ALA A 60 4.19 -1.01 -2.23
N TYR A 61 3.49 -0.17 -3.01
CA TYR A 61 2.28 0.52 -2.58
C TYR A 61 1.18 -0.46 -2.17
N TYR A 62 0.88 -1.47 -3.00
CA TYR A 62 -0.15 -2.45 -2.67
C TYR A 62 0.25 -3.36 -1.50
N MET A 63 1.51 -3.78 -1.44
CA MET A 63 2.00 -4.67 -0.38
C MET A 63 2.02 -3.98 0.99
N LEU A 64 2.40 -2.70 1.04
CA LEU A 64 2.45 -1.92 2.28
C LEU A 64 1.08 -1.36 2.68
N GLY A 65 0.22 -1.02 1.71
CA GLY A 65 -1.13 -0.52 1.95
C GLY A 65 -2.13 -1.60 2.35
N GLY A 66 -1.90 -2.87 1.96
CA GLY A 66 -2.73 -4.03 2.28
C GLY A 66 -3.08 -4.17 3.77
N PRO A 67 -2.12 -4.40 4.67
CA PRO A 67 -2.40 -4.60 6.10
C PRO A 67 -3.00 -3.35 6.77
N TYR A 68 -2.64 -2.14 6.31
CA TYR A 68 -3.22 -0.89 6.82
C TYR A 68 -4.70 -0.73 6.43
N SER A 69 -5.07 -1.03 5.18
CA SER A 69 -6.47 -0.99 4.73
C SER A 69 -7.35 -2.02 5.45
N LEU A 70 -6.79 -3.17 5.82
CA LEU A 70 -7.47 -4.18 6.63
C LEU A 70 -7.73 -3.70 8.06
N GLN A 71 -6.79 -2.94 8.65
CA GLN A 71 -6.97 -2.33 9.98
C GLN A 71 -8.04 -1.23 10.00
N LEU A 72 -8.17 -0.48 8.90
CA LEU A 72 -9.17 0.58 8.79
C LEU A 72 -10.59 0.07 8.50
N ASP A 73 -10.78 -1.25 8.40
CA ASP A 73 -12.04 -1.89 7.98
C ASP A 73 -12.60 -1.29 6.67
N SER A 74 -11.73 -0.70 5.84
CA SER A 74 -12.13 0.01 4.63
C SER A 74 -12.37 -0.94 3.46
N ASN A 75 -12.02 -2.22 3.61
CA ASN A 75 -12.38 -3.26 2.67
C ASN A 75 -13.83 -3.65 2.92
N VAL A 76 -14.69 -3.48 1.90
CA VAL A 76 -16.06 -3.98 1.94
C VAL A 76 -15.99 -5.49 2.19
N ARG A 77 -16.27 -5.91 3.42
CA ARG A 77 -16.38 -7.31 3.80
C ARG A 77 -17.49 -7.91 2.93
N MET A 78 -17.11 -8.65 1.89
CA MET A 78 -18.04 -9.43 1.08
C MET A 78 -18.43 -10.70 1.86
N ASP A 79 -19.06 -10.53 3.02
CA ASP A 79 -19.59 -11.63 3.82
C ASP A 79 -20.88 -12.15 3.19
N LEU A 80 -20.78 -12.74 1.98
CA LEU A 80 -21.93 -13.28 1.22
C LEU A 80 -22.56 -14.52 1.91
N LEU A 81 -21.83 -15.21 2.79
CA LEU A 81 -22.19 -16.52 3.33
C LEU A 81 -22.42 -16.56 4.85
N TYR A 82 -22.93 -15.48 5.46
CA TYR A 82 -23.07 -15.46 6.93
C TYR A 82 -24.48 -15.63 7.52
N HIS A 83 -25.57 -15.73 6.73
CA HIS A 83 -26.89 -15.55 7.35
C HIS A 83 -27.98 -16.62 7.25
N ARG A 84 -27.89 -17.73 6.49
CA ARG A 84 -29.01 -18.71 6.50
C ARG A 84 -28.60 -20.17 6.30
N TRP A 85 -27.86 -20.73 7.25
CA TRP A 85 -27.86 -22.19 7.44
C TRP A 85 -28.56 -22.43 8.78
N SER A 86 -29.89 -22.63 8.72
CA SER A 86 -30.64 -23.28 9.79
C SER A 86 -30.60 -24.78 9.59
#